data_AF-A0A955P7E9-F1
#
_entry.id   AF-A0A955P7E9-F1
#
_cell.length_a   1.000
_cell.length_b   1.000
_cell.length_c   1.000
_cell.angle_alpha   90.00
_cell.angle_beta   90.00
_cell.angle_gamma   90.00
#
_symmetry.space_group_name_H-M   'P 1'
#
loop_
_entity.id
_entity.type
_entity.pdbx_description
1 polymer ?
#
loop_
_entity_poly.entity_id
_entity_poly.type
_entity_poly.pdbx_seq_one_letter_code
_entity_poly.pdbx_strand_id
1 'polypeptide(L)' 'QRLVEDAGADVSDQIELAFKLAFGRSPCDTELTSAENLVNQYGLPIFCRAMFNANEFLYVN' A
#
# COMPACT_ATOMS: atom_id res chain seq x y z
N GLN A 1 -6.82 0.38 -9.86
CA GLN A 1 -7.04 1.40 -10.91
C GLN A 1 -6.98 2.81 -10.31
N ARG A 2 -7.77 3.13 -9.27
CA ARG A 2 -7.78 4.46 -8.63
C ARG A 2 -6.44 5.00 -8.10
N LEU A 3 -5.56 4.16 -7.55
CA LEU A 3 -4.28 4.61 -6.98
C LEU A 3 -3.32 5.26 -7.99
N VAL A 4 -3.29 4.77 -9.23
CA VAL A 4 -2.45 5.34 -10.30
C VAL A 4 -3.03 6.68 -10.78
N GLU A 5 -4.35 6.81 -10.77
CA GLU A 5 -5.06 8.02 -11.18
C GLU A 5 -4.98 9.12 -10.10
N ASP A 6 -4.99 8.74 -8.81
CA ASP A 6 -5.03 9.69 -7.67
C ASP A 6 -3.63 10.10 -7.17
N ALA A 7 -2.57 9.28 -7.32
CA ALA A 7 -1.21 9.57 -6.80
C ALA A 7 -0.14 9.84 -7.89
N GLY A 8 -0.46 9.66 -9.18
CA GLY A 8 0.54 9.80 -10.25
C GLY A 8 1.40 8.53 -10.43
N ALA A 9 2.51 8.63 -11.17
CA ALA A 9 3.34 7.46 -11.55
C ALA A 9 4.39 7.04 -10.51
N ASP A 10 4.59 7.81 -9.43
CA ASP A 10 5.56 7.48 -8.40
C ASP A 10 5.02 6.39 -7.47
N VAL A 11 5.78 5.32 -7.32
CA VAL A 11 5.41 4.15 -6.51
C VAL A 11 5.37 4.51 -5.03
N SER A 12 6.25 5.38 -4.54
CA SER A 12 6.30 5.76 -3.13
C SER A 12 5.05 6.56 -2.74
N ASP A 13 4.62 7.51 -3.59
CA ASP A 13 3.39 8.29 -3.38
C ASP A 13 2.14 7.41 -3.42
N GLN A 14 2.10 6.43 -4.33
CA GLN A 14 1.02 5.44 -4.38
C GLN A 14 0.96 4.61 -3.10
N ILE A 15 2.11 4.16 -2.58
CA ILE A 15 2.17 3.39 -1.33
C ILE A 15 1.69 4.23 -0.15
N GLU A 16 2.16 5.47 -0.02
CA GLU A 16 1.71 6.37 1.03
C GLU A 16 0.20 6.60 1.00
N LEU A 17 -0.37 6.87 -0.19
CA LEU A 17 -1.80 7.06 -0.35
C LEU A 17 -2.56 5.78 0.02
N ALA A 18 -2.07 4.60 -0.38
CA ALA A 18 -2.69 3.34 -0.04
C ALA A 18 -2.72 3.10 1.49
N PHE A 19 -1.64 3.43 2.19
CA PHE A 19 -1.58 3.34 3.67
C PHE A 19 -2.54 4.33 4.34
N LYS A 20 -2.62 5.57 3.85
CA LYS A 20 -3.59 6.56 4.36
C LYS A 20 -5.03 6.11 4.14
N LEU A 21 -5.34 5.52 2.99
CA LEU A 21 -6.68 5.03 2.67
C LEU A 21 -7.06 3.76 3.44
N ALA A 22 -6.11 2.85 3.65
CA ALA A 22 -6.35 1.55 4.26
C ALA A 22 -6.26 1.59 5.80
N PHE A 23 -5.35 2.38 6.36
CA PHE A 23 -5.03 2.41 7.79
C PHE A 23 -5.15 3.79 8.44
N GLY A 24 -5.43 4.85 7.68
CA GLY A 24 -5.55 6.21 8.22
C GLY A 24 -4.22 6.84 8.68
N ARG A 25 -3.07 6.26 8.32
CA ARG A 25 -1.73 6.76 8.69
C ARG A 25 -0.75 6.61 7.53
N SER A 26 0.38 7.32 7.63
CA SER A 26 1.53 7.04 6.76
C SER A 26 2.23 5.73 7.15
N PRO A 27 2.86 5.03 6.19
CA PRO A 27 3.74 3.90 6.50
C PRO A 27 4.98 4.39 7.27
N CYS A 28 5.60 3.52 8.06
CA CYS A 28 6.96 3.77 8.52
C CYS A 28 8.00 3.34 7.46
N ASP A 29 9.28 3.70 7.65
CA ASP A 29 10.33 3.47 6.66
C ASP A 29 10.48 1.99 6.26
N THR A 30 10.33 1.06 7.21
CA THR A 30 10.41 -0.38 6.93
C THR A 30 9.21 -0.90 6.15
N GLU A 31 8.01 -0.37 6.44
CA GLU A 31 6.78 -0.70 5.70
C GLU A 31 6.83 -0.14 4.28
N LEU A 32 7.31 1.11 4.12
CA LEU A 32 7.48 1.74 2.82
C LEU A 32 8.45 0.94 1.96
N THR A 33 9.64 0.62 2.49
CA THR A 33 10.65 -0.18 1.79
C THR A 33 10.11 -1.56 1.39
N SER A 34 9.36 -2.21 2.28
CA SER A 34 8.77 -3.54 2.01
C SER A 34 7.68 -3.47 0.93
N ALA A 35 6.84 -2.43 0.98
CA ALA A 35 5.81 -2.18 -0.02
C ALA A 35 6.41 -1.84 -1.39
N GLU A 36 7.47 -1.02 -1.44
CA GLU A 36 8.19 -0.70 -2.69
C GLU A 36 8.78 -1.95 -3.32
N ASN A 37 9.42 -2.81 -2.52
CA ASN A 37 9.93 -4.09 -3.01
C ASN A 37 8.81 -4.98 -3.56
N LEU A 38 7.67 -5.05 -2.86
CA LEU A 38 6.53 -5.84 -3.30
C LEU A 38 5.91 -5.30 -4.61
N VAL A 39 5.76 -3.99 -4.73
CA VAL A 39 5.25 -3.34 -5.95
C VAL A 39 6.22 -3.50 -7.11
N ASN A 40 7.53 -3.36 -6.88
CA ASN A 40 8.54 -3.56 -7.91
C ASN A 40 8.61 -5.02 -8.38
N GLN A 41 8.41 -5.98 -7.47
CA GLN A 41 8.52 -7.40 -7.79
C GLN A 41 7.23 -7.99 -8.42
N TYR A 42 6.05 -7.54 -7.97
CA TYR A 42 4.77 -8.16 -8.33
C TYR A 42 3.70 -7.18 -8.82
N GLY A 43 3.99 -5.89 -8.80
CA GLY A 43 3.09 -4.83 -9.23
C GLY A 43 2.11 -4.35 -8.15
N LEU A 44 1.54 -3.18 -8.42
CA LEU A 44 0.58 -2.50 -7.54
C LEU A 44 -0.68 -3.34 -7.18
N PRO A 45 -1.24 -4.19 -8.06
CA PRO A 45 -2.43 -5.00 -7.72
C PRO A 45 -2.17 -6.00 -6.58
N ILE A 46 -0.99 -6.62 -6.54
CA ILE A 46 -0.62 -7.57 -5.49
C ILE A 46 -0.44 -6.82 -4.17
N PHE A 47 0.20 -5.65 -4.19
CA PHE A 47 0.30 -4.77 -3.03
C PHE A 47 -1.08 -4.36 -2.49
N CYS A 48 -2.00 -3.91 -3.34
CA CYS A 48 -3.37 -3.56 -2.91
C CYS A 48 -4.08 -4.73 -2.23
N ARG A 49 -3.85 -5.96 -2.70
CA ARG A 49 -4.42 -7.16 -2.09
C ARG A 49 -3.78 -7.52 -0.76
N ALA A 50 -2.46 -7.35 -0.64
CA ALA A 50 -1.74 -7.49 0.62
C ALA A 50 -2.25 -6.50 1.68
N MET A 51 -2.48 -5.25 1.29
CA MET A 51 -3.05 -4.21 2.16
C MET A 51 -4.49 -4.52 2.61
N PHE A 52 -5.31 -5.10 1.73
CA PHE A 52 -6.65 -5.55 2.08
C PHE A 52 -6.63 -6.71 3.08
N ASN A 53 -5.80 -7.73 2.83
CA ASN A 53 -5.64 -8.87 3.73
C ASN A 53 -5.03 -8.47 5.09
N ALA A 54 -4.14 -7.49 5.12
CA ALA A 54 -3.57 -6.97 6.36
C ALA A 54 -4.63 -6.30 7.25
N ASN A 55 -5.68 -5.73 6.66
CA ASN A 55 -6.82 -5.19 7.41
C ASN A 55 -7.76 -6.27 7.96
N GLU A 56 -7.89 -7.43 7.30
CA GLU A 56 -8.67 -8.56 7.84
C GLU A 56 -8.05 -9.13 9.12
N PHE A 57 -6.74 -8.96 9.32
CA PHE A 57 -6.04 -9.38 10.54
C PHE A 57 -6.06 -8.33 11.67
N LEU A 58 -6.35 -7.06 11.37
CA LEU A 58 -6.57 -6.02 12.40
C LEU A 58 -7.99 -6.05 12.98
N TYR A 59 -8.93 -6.74 12.32
CA TYR A 59 -10.28 -7.02 12.83
C TYR A 59 -10.35 -8.40 13.52
N VAL A 60 -9.45 -8.69 14.45
CA VAL A 60 -9.65 -9.82 15.38
C VAL A 60 -9.18 -9.45 16.79
N ASN A 61 -10.20 -9.18 17.63
CA ASN A 61 -10.24 -8.87 19.08
C ASN A 61 -10.19 -7.39 19.49
#